data_AF-A0A1J5N0X8-F1
#
_entry.id   AF-A0A1J5N0X8-F1
#
_cell.length_a   1.000
_cell.length_b   1.000
_cell.length_c   1.000
_cell.angle_alpha   90.00
_cell.angle_beta   90.00
_cell.angle_gamma   90.00
#
_symmetry.space_group_name_H-M   'P 1'
#
loop_
_entity.id
_entity.type
_entity.pdbx_description
1 polymer ?
#
loop_
_entity_poly.entity_id
_entity_poly.type
_entity_poly.pdbx_seq_one_letter_code
_entity_poly.pdbx_strand_id
1 'polypeptide(L)'
;MERICRNVDRGGEFWTKTVQRMIANGAHVGPDQVPGLVALLADPDHAKVREALNCPAPGSPEDRTGGVSIIVILAHPVLMTLTLLLALWVAWQGLNRARFTLLKRKAAFNWKGHTRYGLVVMGLWITGAVGGSVVTDMLHGIPDAYELHEGMASIILWLIAFGTVTGLYMDRRKAKRTVMPVLHGAANLLLLLLAVAQLVTGMGILSRLLAP
;
A
#
# COMPACT_ATOMS: atom_id res chain seq x y z
N MET A 1 21.56 -10.63 3.56
CA MET A 1 22.45 -9.99 2.57
C MET A 1 21.80 -8.75 1.94
N GLU A 2 20.57 -8.82 1.41
CA GLU A 2 19.89 -7.69 0.73
C GLU A 2 19.80 -6.37 1.51
N ARG A 3 19.54 -6.44 2.83
CA ARG A 3 19.48 -5.24 3.69
C ARG A 3 20.87 -4.64 3.93
N ILE A 4 21.92 -5.45 3.84
CA ILE A 4 23.32 -5.01 3.91
C ILE A 4 23.68 -4.29 2.62
N CYS A 5 23.43 -4.91 1.46
CA CYS A 5 23.69 -4.34 0.13
C CYS A 5 23.08 -2.96 -0.11
N ARG A 6 21.83 -2.72 0.32
CA ARG A 6 21.18 -1.41 0.16
C ARG A 6 21.70 -0.31 1.08
N ASN A 7 22.37 -0.68 2.18
CA ASN A 7 22.87 0.28 3.16
C ASN A 7 24.40 0.34 3.21
N VAL A 8 25.13 -0.41 2.37
CA VAL A 8 26.60 -0.34 2.30
C VAL A 8 27.05 1.11 2.15
N ASP A 9 26.38 1.86 1.28
CA ASP A 9 26.74 3.24 0.96
C ASP A 9 26.38 4.28 2.04
N ARG A 10 25.67 3.88 3.11
CA ARG A 10 25.33 4.78 4.23
C ARG A 10 26.51 5.07 5.17
N GLY A 11 27.65 4.42 4.97
CA GLY A 11 28.90 4.70 5.66
C GLY A 11 28.96 4.20 7.11
N GLY A 12 30.16 4.31 7.70
CA GLY A 12 30.49 3.69 9.00
C GLY A 12 29.63 4.15 10.18
N GLU A 13 29.14 5.40 10.18
CA GLU A 13 28.32 5.92 11.28
C GLU A 13 26.95 5.21 11.37
N PHE A 14 26.29 5.02 10.22
CA PHE A 14 25.02 4.30 10.13
C PHE A 14 25.16 2.86 10.65
N TRP A 15 26.23 2.18 10.23
CA TRP A 15 26.48 0.79 10.62
C TRP A 15 26.86 0.66 12.08
N THR A 16 27.70 1.55 12.60
CA THR A 16 28.05 1.58 14.03
C THR A 16 26.81 1.69 14.90
N LYS A 17 25.91 2.64 14.60
CA LYS A 17 24.63 2.81 15.31
C LYS A 17 23.72 1.59 15.19
N THR A 18 23.70 0.94 14.03
CA THR A 18 22.88 -0.26 13.78
C THR A 18 23.37 -1.44 14.61
N VAL A 19 24.68 -1.68 14.64
CA VAL A 19 25.30 -2.77 15.42
C VAL A 19 25.11 -2.56 16.92
N GLN A 20 25.33 -1.34 17.42
CA GLN A 20 25.09 -1.00 18.82
C GLN A 20 23.63 -1.29 19.22
N ARG A 21 22.67 -0.97 18.35
CA ARG A 21 21.24 -1.24 18.60
C ARG A 21 20.93 -2.73 18.61
N MET A 22 21.55 -3.51 17.72
CA MET A 22 21.39 -4.98 17.71
C MET A 22 21.91 -5.59 19.00
N ILE A 23 23.12 -5.20 19.44
CA ILE A 23 23.71 -5.66 20.70
C ILE A 23 22.83 -5.27 21.89
N ALA A 24 22.35 -4.02 21.94
CA ALA A 24 21.46 -3.53 22.99
C ALA A 24 20.13 -4.32 23.06
N ASN A 25 19.66 -4.84 21.93
CA ASN A 25 18.46 -5.68 21.84
C ASN A 25 18.75 -7.19 22.04
N GLY A 26 19.94 -7.54 22.52
CA GLY A 26 20.29 -8.92 22.88
C GLY A 26 20.82 -9.78 21.73
N ALA A 27 21.16 -9.20 20.57
CA ALA A 27 21.81 -9.96 19.50
C ALA A 27 23.21 -10.41 19.93
N HIS A 28 23.51 -11.71 19.77
CA HIS A 28 24.86 -12.25 19.89
C HIS A 28 25.51 -12.27 18.50
N VAL A 29 26.52 -11.45 18.30
CA VAL A 29 27.29 -11.42 17.04
C VAL A 29 28.52 -12.30 17.24
N GLY A 30 28.48 -13.53 16.72
CA GLY A 30 29.60 -14.47 16.79
C GLY A 30 30.77 -14.05 15.88
N PRO A 31 32.04 -14.43 16.18
CA PRO A 31 33.23 -14.08 15.37
C PRO A 31 33.14 -14.50 13.90
N ASP A 32 32.29 -15.47 13.60
CA ASP A 32 31.95 -16.02 12.28
C ASP A 32 30.87 -15.20 11.52
N GLN A 33 30.07 -14.42 12.24
CA GLN A 33 29.08 -13.48 11.68
C GLN A 33 29.63 -12.06 11.48
N VAL A 34 30.81 -11.83 12.04
CA VAL A 34 31.58 -10.59 12.00
C VAL A 34 32.27 -10.31 10.65
N PRO A 35 32.71 -11.27 9.80
CA PRO A 35 33.57 -10.95 8.65
C PRO A 35 32.94 -9.99 7.64
N GLY A 36 31.66 -10.15 7.30
CA GLY A 36 30.96 -9.24 6.38
C GLY A 36 30.67 -7.87 6.99
N LEU A 37 30.46 -7.81 8.31
CA LEU A 37 30.22 -6.58 9.05
C LEU A 37 31.53 -5.83 9.36
N VAL A 38 32.61 -6.55 9.61
CA VAL A 38 33.97 -6.03 9.80
C VAL A 38 34.59 -5.64 8.47
N ALA A 39 34.40 -6.38 7.38
CA ALA A 39 34.80 -5.92 6.05
C ALA A 39 34.12 -4.58 5.71
N LEU A 40 32.84 -4.45 6.04
CA LEU A 40 32.05 -3.24 5.81
C LEU A 40 32.39 -2.07 6.75
N LEU A 41 32.88 -2.36 7.97
CA LEU A 41 33.36 -1.34 8.92
C LEU A 41 34.87 -1.05 8.80
N ALA A 42 35.65 -1.93 8.18
CA ALA A 42 37.11 -1.84 8.07
C ALA A 42 37.59 -1.35 6.70
N ASP A 43 36.79 -1.52 5.63
CA ASP A 43 37.11 -0.99 4.31
C ASP A 43 36.22 0.22 3.99
N PRO A 44 36.77 1.45 3.94
CA PRO A 44 36.02 2.63 3.52
C PRO A 44 35.66 2.59 2.01
N ASP A 45 36.25 1.68 1.24
CA ASP A 45 35.92 1.44 -0.16
C ASP A 45 34.67 0.57 -0.28
N HIS A 46 33.51 1.23 -0.26
CA HIS A 46 32.20 0.59 -0.37
C HIS A 46 32.05 -0.26 -1.64
N ALA A 47 32.81 0.00 -2.72
CA ALA A 47 32.76 -0.81 -3.94
C ALA A 47 33.27 -2.24 -3.70
N LYS A 48 34.38 -2.39 -2.97
CA LYS A 48 34.94 -3.70 -2.61
C LYS A 48 34.03 -4.48 -1.67
N VAL A 49 33.38 -3.78 -0.75
CA VAL A 49 32.41 -4.40 0.16
C VAL A 49 31.20 -4.92 -0.62
N ARG A 50 30.71 -4.16 -1.61
CA ARG A 50 29.63 -4.63 -2.50
C ARG A 50 30.04 -5.85 -3.31
N GLU A 51 31.26 -5.88 -3.85
CA GLU A 51 31.80 -7.04 -4.58
C GLU A 51 31.90 -8.28 -3.67
N ALA A 52 32.49 -8.14 -2.48
CA ALA A 52 32.64 -9.24 -1.52
C ALA A 52 31.29 -9.83 -1.05
N LEU A 53 30.24 -9.00 -1.02
CA LEU A 53 28.89 -9.41 -0.63
C LEU A 53 28.00 -9.82 -1.82
N ASN A 54 28.53 -9.83 -3.05
CA ASN A 54 27.78 -10.05 -4.29
C ASN A 54 26.53 -9.15 -4.38
N CYS A 55 26.68 -7.88 -4.02
CA CYS A 55 25.58 -6.93 -4.08
C CYS A 55 25.27 -6.52 -5.53
N PRO A 56 23.99 -6.35 -5.88
CA PRO A 56 23.60 -5.84 -7.20
C PRO A 56 24.21 -4.45 -7.44
N ALA A 57 24.41 -4.06 -8.70
CA ALA A 57 24.91 -2.72 -9.01
C ALA A 57 23.98 -1.64 -8.44
N PRO A 58 24.51 -0.55 -7.84
CA PRO A 58 23.68 0.54 -7.31
C PRO A 58 22.72 1.07 -8.38
N GLY A 59 21.43 1.17 -8.03
CA GLY A 59 20.42 1.63 -8.96
C GLY A 59 20.04 0.62 -10.04
N SER A 60 20.52 -0.63 -10.02
CA SER A 60 19.96 -1.68 -10.87
C SER A 60 18.52 -2.01 -10.45
N PRO A 61 17.71 -2.64 -11.32
CA PRO A 61 16.38 -3.10 -10.94
C PRO A 61 16.38 -4.02 -9.70
N GLU A 62 17.37 -4.91 -9.59
CA GLU A 62 17.53 -5.83 -8.45
C GLU A 62 17.84 -5.09 -7.13
N ASP A 63 18.61 -4.00 -7.20
CA ASP A 63 18.89 -3.13 -6.06
C ASP A 63 17.63 -2.36 -5.61
N ARG A 64 16.82 -1.88 -6.56
CA ARG A 64 15.58 -1.13 -6.29
C ARG A 64 14.45 -2.02 -5.78
N THR A 65 14.29 -3.22 -6.32
CA THR A 65 13.25 -4.17 -5.90
C THR A 65 13.67 -5.01 -4.70
N GLY A 66 14.94 -4.96 -4.28
CA GLY A 66 15.44 -5.77 -3.18
C GLY A 66 15.14 -7.26 -3.37
N GLY A 67 15.34 -7.76 -4.60
CA GLY A 67 15.08 -9.16 -4.97
C GLY A 67 13.60 -9.57 -5.07
N VAL A 68 12.66 -8.67 -4.81
CA VAL A 68 11.23 -8.96 -4.96
C VAL A 68 10.87 -9.12 -6.44
N SER A 69 10.19 -10.22 -6.76
CA SER A 69 9.72 -10.49 -8.12
C SER A 69 8.79 -9.40 -8.65
N ILE A 70 8.97 -9.03 -9.91
CA ILE A 70 8.11 -8.07 -10.61
C ILE A 70 6.63 -8.48 -10.59
N ILE A 71 6.34 -9.78 -10.60
CA ILE A 71 4.97 -10.30 -10.54
C ILE A 71 4.32 -9.91 -9.21
N VAL A 72 5.06 -10.03 -8.11
CA VAL A 72 4.58 -9.67 -6.77
C VAL A 72 4.38 -8.16 -6.67
N ILE A 73 5.30 -7.37 -7.22
CA ILE A 73 5.20 -5.90 -7.25
C ILE A 73 3.97 -5.44 -8.05
N LEU A 74 3.68 -6.08 -9.19
CA LEU A 74 2.56 -5.70 -10.06
C LEU A 74 1.21 -6.27 -9.61
N ALA A 75 1.18 -7.31 -8.78
CA ALA A 75 -0.06 -7.93 -8.33
C ALA A 75 -0.98 -6.93 -7.60
N HIS A 76 -0.42 -6.13 -6.69
CA HIS A 76 -1.17 -5.12 -5.94
C HIS A 76 -1.80 -4.03 -6.84
N PRO A 77 -1.04 -3.25 -7.64
CA PRO A 77 -1.61 -2.17 -8.45
C PRO A 77 -2.60 -2.67 -9.51
N VAL A 78 -2.39 -3.86 -10.08
CA VAL A 78 -3.34 -4.47 -11.02
C VAL A 78 -4.67 -4.76 -10.31
N LEU A 79 -4.62 -5.44 -9.15
CA LEU A 79 -5.81 -5.74 -8.37
C LEU A 79 -6.55 -4.46 -7.95
N MET A 80 -5.83 -3.44 -7.50
CA MET A 80 -6.42 -2.16 -7.07
C MET A 80 -7.06 -1.40 -8.22
N THR A 81 -6.46 -1.43 -9.41
CA THR A 81 -7.04 -0.82 -10.62
C THR A 81 -8.35 -1.52 -11.02
N LEU A 82 -8.36 -2.86 -11.06
CA LEU A 82 -9.57 -3.62 -11.35
C LEU A 82 -10.66 -3.37 -10.30
N THR A 83 -10.27 -3.28 -9.03
CA THR A 83 -11.19 -2.96 -7.93
C THR A 83 -11.76 -1.55 -8.06
N LEU A 84 -10.95 -0.56 -8.46
CA LEU A 84 -11.41 0.81 -8.71
C LEU A 84 -12.43 0.87 -9.86
N LEU A 85 -12.21 0.12 -10.95
CA LEU A 85 -13.18 0.04 -12.05
C LEU A 85 -14.52 -0.54 -11.58
N LEU A 86 -14.49 -1.60 -10.77
CA LEU A 86 -15.69 -2.16 -10.16
C LEU A 86 -16.35 -1.15 -9.20
N ALA A 87 -15.57 -0.42 -8.41
CA ALA A 87 -16.04 0.61 -7.50
C ALA A 87 -16.75 1.75 -8.23
N LEU A 88 -16.22 2.20 -9.39
CA LEU A 88 -16.85 3.20 -10.25
C LEU A 88 -18.23 2.74 -10.73
N TRP A 89 -18.34 1.47 -11.13
CA TRP A 89 -19.62 0.88 -11.52
C TRP A 89 -20.61 0.79 -10.34
N VAL A 90 -20.14 0.43 -9.14
CA VAL A 90 -20.97 0.45 -7.91
C VAL A 90 -21.42 1.87 -7.56
N ALA A 91 -20.52 2.86 -7.68
CA ALA A 91 -20.79 4.26 -7.43
C ALA A 91 -21.81 4.83 -8.42
N TRP A 92 -21.77 4.43 -9.70
CA TRP A 92 -22.78 4.78 -10.69
C TRP A 92 -24.19 4.34 -10.27
N GLN A 93 -24.33 3.14 -9.70
CA GLN A 93 -25.61 2.70 -9.13
C GLN A 93 -26.03 3.57 -7.94
N GLY A 94 -25.07 3.92 -7.07
CA GLY A 94 -25.28 4.85 -5.95
C GLY A 94 -25.74 6.24 -6.40
N LEU A 95 -25.25 6.74 -7.54
CA LEU A 95 -25.67 8.03 -8.11
C LEU A 95 -27.15 8.04 -8.47
N ASN A 96 -27.70 6.94 -8.97
CA ASN A 96 -29.15 6.83 -9.21
C ASN A 96 -29.95 6.95 -7.91
N ARG A 97 -29.43 6.40 -6.81
CA ARG A 97 -30.05 6.55 -5.48
C ARG A 97 -29.91 7.98 -4.94
N ALA A 98 -28.78 8.64 -5.18
CA ALA A 98 -28.57 10.04 -4.82
C ALA A 98 -29.54 10.97 -5.60
N ARG A 99 -29.72 10.75 -6.91
CA ARG A 99 -30.71 11.49 -7.72
C ARG A 99 -32.13 11.41 -7.14
N PHE A 100 -32.54 10.24 -6.68
CA PHE A 100 -33.83 10.08 -6.02
C PHE A 100 -33.90 10.80 -4.66
N THR A 101 -32.85 10.68 -3.85
CA THR A 101 -32.85 11.17 -2.46
C THR A 101 -32.71 12.69 -2.40
N LEU A 102 -31.75 13.24 -3.15
CA LEU A 102 -31.36 14.65 -3.15
C LEU A 102 -32.13 15.49 -4.17
N LEU A 103 -32.32 14.97 -5.39
CA LEU A 103 -32.95 15.73 -6.49
C LEU A 103 -34.42 15.38 -6.73
N LYS A 104 -34.98 14.43 -5.97
CA LYS A 104 -36.36 13.91 -6.11
C LYS A 104 -36.69 13.37 -7.51
N ARG A 105 -35.68 12.99 -8.30
CA ARG A 105 -35.86 12.41 -9.64
C ARG A 105 -35.99 10.89 -9.56
N LYS A 106 -37.00 10.32 -10.23
CA LYS A 106 -37.15 8.86 -10.33
C LYS A 106 -35.98 8.27 -11.11
N ALA A 107 -35.32 7.27 -10.54
CA ALA A 107 -34.23 6.54 -11.18
C ALA A 107 -34.24 5.08 -10.72
N ALA A 108 -33.90 4.17 -11.62
CA ALA A 108 -33.77 2.76 -11.28
C ALA A 108 -32.54 2.54 -10.38
N PHE A 109 -32.74 1.85 -9.25
CA PHE A 109 -31.67 1.51 -8.32
C PHE A 109 -31.64 0.00 -8.06
N ASN A 110 -30.61 -0.66 -8.61
CA ASN A 110 -30.36 -2.08 -8.35
C ASN A 110 -29.76 -2.27 -6.95
N TRP A 111 -30.62 -2.27 -5.93
CA TRP A 111 -30.21 -2.40 -4.53
C TRP A 111 -29.31 -3.63 -4.30
N LYS A 112 -29.75 -4.81 -4.75
CA LYS A 112 -29.04 -6.08 -4.52
C LYS A 112 -27.66 -6.07 -5.19
N GLY A 113 -27.57 -5.56 -6.42
CA GLY A 113 -26.30 -5.37 -7.13
C GLY A 113 -25.37 -4.44 -6.36
N HIS A 114 -25.85 -3.25 -6.01
CA HIS A 114 -25.04 -2.24 -5.32
C HIS A 114 -24.49 -2.77 -4.00
N THR A 115 -25.32 -3.45 -3.19
CA THR A 115 -24.86 -4.02 -1.91
C THR A 115 -23.88 -5.18 -2.12
N ARG A 116 -24.19 -6.14 -3.00
CA ARG A 116 -23.32 -7.31 -3.22
C ARG A 116 -21.95 -6.92 -3.74
N TYR A 117 -21.91 -6.14 -4.81
CA TYR A 117 -20.64 -5.73 -5.42
C TYR A 117 -19.94 -4.66 -4.58
N GLY A 118 -20.67 -3.83 -3.84
CA GLY A 118 -20.09 -2.94 -2.84
C GLY A 118 -19.31 -3.72 -1.77
N LEU A 119 -19.87 -4.81 -1.24
CA LEU A 119 -19.15 -5.68 -0.30
C LEU A 119 -17.90 -6.32 -0.90
N VAL A 120 -17.98 -6.77 -2.16
CA VAL A 120 -16.80 -7.32 -2.87
C VAL A 120 -15.71 -6.26 -3.01
N VAL A 121 -16.05 -5.04 -3.43
CA VAL A 121 -15.12 -3.92 -3.54
C VAL A 121 -14.45 -3.61 -2.19
N MET A 122 -15.24 -3.51 -1.12
CA MET A 122 -14.72 -3.24 0.23
C MET A 122 -13.76 -4.35 0.69
N GLY A 123 -14.11 -5.62 0.45
CA GLY A 123 -13.23 -6.75 0.77
C GLY A 123 -11.93 -6.73 -0.04
N LEU A 124 -12.02 -6.46 -1.35
CA LEU A 124 -10.85 -6.38 -2.22
C LEU A 124 -9.92 -5.23 -1.83
N TRP A 125 -10.44 -4.05 -1.46
CA TRP A 125 -9.60 -2.96 -0.98
C TRP A 125 -8.90 -3.28 0.34
N ILE A 126 -9.54 -3.99 1.27
CA ILE A 126 -8.88 -4.46 2.50
C ILE A 126 -7.75 -5.44 2.15
N THR A 127 -8.03 -6.44 1.31
CA THR A 127 -7.02 -7.39 0.83
C THR A 127 -5.87 -6.66 0.13
N GLY A 128 -6.18 -5.65 -0.67
CA GLY A 128 -5.23 -4.77 -1.32
C GLY A 128 -4.33 -4.04 -0.34
N ALA A 129 -4.90 -3.41 0.68
CA ALA A 129 -4.15 -2.70 1.71
C ALA A 129 -3.18 -3.62 2.47
N VAL A 130 -3.65 -4.82 2.86
CA VAL A 130 -2.79 -5.83 3.51
C VAL A 130 -1.68 -6.29 2.56
N GLY A 131 -2.02 -6.64 1.32
CA GLY A 131 -1.03 -7.07 0.33
C GLY A 131 -0.01 -5.98 -0.01
N GLY A 132 -0.45 -4.73 -0.11
CA GLY A 132 0.43 -3.57 -0.36
C GLY A 132 1.40 -3.32 0.80
N SER A 133 0.93 -3.45 2.05
CA SER A 133 1.77 -3.37 3.24
C SER A 133 2.84 -4.47 3.25
N VAL A 134 2.46 -5.73 2.97
CA VAL A 134 3.42 -6.84 2.86
C VAL A 134 4.46 -6.57 1.78
N VAL A 135 4.06 -6.11 0.59
CA VAL A 135 5.01 -5.77 -0.49
C VAL A 135 5.93 -4.62 -0.07
N THR A 136 5.41 -3.63 0.65
CA THR A 136 6.19 -2.49 1.15
C THR A 136 7.25 -2.94 2.17
N ASP A 137 6.87 -3.84 3.08
CA ASP A 137 7.77 -4.45 4.05
C ASP A 137 8.87 -5.25 3.35
N MET A 138 8.54 -6.03 2.30
CA MET A 138 9.52 -6.75 1.47
C MET A 138 10.45 -5.79 0.71
N LEU A 139 9.96 -4.62 0.32
CA LEU A 139 10.76 -3.57 -0.30
C LEU A 139 11.58 -2.76 0.71
N HIS A 140 11.47 -3.06 2.01
CA HIS A 140 12.23 -2.48 3.12
C HIS A 140 12.05 -0.95 3.30
N GLY A 141 10.90 -0.41 2.90
CA GLY A 141 10.50 0.99 3.16
C GLY A 141 11.33 2.04 2.40
N ILE A 142 10.90 2.39 1.19
CA ILE A 142 11.41 3.56 0.46
C ILE A 142 10.68 4.81 1.01
N PRO A 143 11.36 5.83 1.56
CA PRO A 143 10.72 6.76 2.51
C PRO A 143 9.59 7.62 1.90
N ASP A 144 9.87 8.45 0.89
CA ASP A 144 9.01 9.62 0.68
C ASP A 144 7.69 9.36 -0.08
N ALA A 145 7.69 8.46 -1.07
CA ALA A 145 6.46 8.16 -1.83
C ALA A 145 5.55 7.15 -1.13
N TYR A 146 6.12 6.29 -0.28
CA TYR A 146 5.35 5.31 0.46
C TYR A 146 4.63 5.94 1.65
N GLU A 147 5.23 6.91 2.35
CA GLU A 147 4.57 7.56 3.50
C GLU A 147 3.23 8.21 3.13
N LEU A 148 3.15 8.93 2.01
CA LEU A 148 1.89 9.51 1.55
C LEU A 148 0.89 8.44 1.11
N HIS A 149 1.35 7.43 0.36
CA HIS A 149 0.53 6.33 -0.13
C HIS A 149 -0.06 5.51 1.04
N GLU A 150 0.77 5.14 2.03
CA GLU A 150 0.37 4.42 3.23
C GLU A 150 -0.53 5.25 4.15
N GLY A 151 -0.20 6.54 4.34
CA GLY A 151 -1.02 7.46 5.13
C GLY A 151 -2.43 7.60 4.58
N MET A 152 -2.57 7.75 3.26
CA MET A 152 -3.88 7.75 2.60
C MET A 152 -4.60 6.39 2.73
N ALA A 153 -3.87 5.27 2.69
CA ALA A 153 -4.45 3.93 2.79
C ALA A 153 -5.10 3.73 4.16
N SER A 154 -4.47 4.25 5.21
CA SER A 154 -5.02 4.25 6.57
C SER A 154 -6.34 5.01 6.67
N ILE A 155 -6.46 6.18 6.03
CA ILE A 155 -7.71 6.95 5.97
C ILE A 155 -8.78 6.18 5.19
N ILE A 156 -8.40 5.59 4.06
CA ILE A 156 -9.31 4.76 3.24
C ILE A 156 -9.84 3.57 4.05
N LEU A 157 -9.03 2.90 4.87
CA LEU A 157 -9.49 1.80 5.72
C LEU A 157 -10.60 2.21 6.69
N TRP A 158 -10.50 3.39 7.31
CA TRP A 158 -11.57 3.93 8.14
C TRP A 158 -12.86 4.21 7.34
N LEU A 159 -12.73 4.75 6.12
CA LEU A 159 -13.86 4.98 5.24
C LEU A 159 -14.49 3.67 4.74
N ILE A 160 -13.69 2.63 4.48
CA ILE A 160 -14.15 1.28 4.14
C ILE A 160 -14.98 0.71 5.28
N ALA A 161 -14.48 0.81 6.52
CA ALA A 161 -15.20 0.35 7.70
C ALA A 161 -16.54 1.09 7.84
N PHE A 162 -16.53 2.41 7.75
CA PHE A 162 -17.75 3.23 7.79
C PHE A 162 -18.74 2.85 6.67
N GLY A 163 -18.27 2.77 5.43
CA GLY A 163 -19.08 2.44 4.26
C GLY A 163 -19.69 1.04 4.37
N THR A 164 -18.91 0.06 4.81
CA THR A 164 -19.35 -1.33 5.01
C THR A 164 -20.40 -1.43 6.10
N VAL A 165 -20.14 -0.85 7.28
CA VAL A 165 -21.06 -0.90 8.42
C VAL A 165 -22.37 -0.21 8.09
N THR A 166 -22.32 1.02 7.56
CA THR A 166 -23.53 1.78 7.21
C THR A 166 -24.31 1.14 6.07
N GLY A 167 -23.63 0.60 5.06
CA GLY A 167 -24.24 -0.11 3.94
C GLY A 167 -24.96 -1.38 4.40
N LEU A 168 -24.30 -2.22 5.20
CA LEU A 168 -24.88 -3.43 5.78
C LEU A 168 -26.04 -3.12 6.74
N TYR A 169 -25.93 -2.06 7.54
CA TYR A 169 -27.02 -1.63 8.40
C TYR A 169 -28.27 -1.26 7.60
N MET A 170 -28.11 -0.44 6.55
CA MET A 170 -29.21 -0.06 5.66
C MET A 170 -29.75 -1.25 4.86
N ASP A 171 -28.91 -2.24 4.58
CA ASP A 171 -29.33 -3.48 3.94
C ASP A 171 -30.22 -4.31 4.85
N ARG A 172 -29.81 -4.54 6.10
CA ARG A 172 -30.58 -5.34 7.07
C ARG A 172 -31.84 -4.65 7.54
N ARG A 173 -31.80 -3.34 7.80
CA ARG A 173 -32.94 -2.57 8.28
C ARG A 173 -33.49 -1.68 7.18
N LYS A 174 -34.42 -2.19 6.38
CA LYS A 174 -35.09 -1.39 5.33
C LYS A 174 -36.00 -0.34 5.97
N ALA A 175 -35.73 0.95 5.73
CA ALA A 175 -36.62 2.04 6.13
C ALA A 175 -36.43 3.27 5.23
N LYS A 176 -37.42 4.17 5.24
CA LYS A 176 -37.29 5.49 4.61
C LYS A 176 -36.37 6.36 5.46
N ARG A 177 -35.23 6.76 4.89
CA ARG A 177 -34.21 7.59 5.56
C ARG A 177 -33.58 8.52 4.54
N THR A 178 -33.16 9.70 4.99
CA THR A 178 -32.43 10.67 4.17
C THR A 178 -30.98 10.84 4.65
N VAL A 179 -30.78 11.05 5.96
CA VAL A 179 -29.46 11.36 6.54
C VAL A 179 -28.46 10.22 6.34
N MET A 180 -28.79 9.00 6.77
CA MET A 180 -27.85 7.87 6.68
C MET A 180 -27.42 7.54 5.24
N PRO A 181 -28.32 7.44 4.23
CA PRO A 181 -27.90 7.28 2.84
C PRO A 181 -27.01 8.41 2.31
N VAL A 182 -27.24 9.65 2.75
CA VAL A 182 -26.42 10.80 2.32
C VAL A 182 -25.03 10.73 2.92
N LEU A 183 -24.91 10.45 4.23
CA LEU A 183 -23.61 10.28 4.88
C LEU A 183 -22.82 9.10 4.28
N HIS A 184 -23.50 7.97 4.06
CA HIS A 184 -22.92 6.82 3.37
C HIS A 184 -22.42 7.20 1.97
N GLY A 185 -23.25 7.87 1.17
CA GLY A 185 -22.87 8.31 -0.17
C GLY A 185 -21.68 9.27 -0.18
N ALA A 186 -21.68 10.25 0.73
CA ALA A 186 -20.59 11.22 0.85
C ALA A 186 -19.26 10.58 1.26
N ALA A 187 -19.28 9.70 2.27
CA ALA A 187 -18.09 8.99 2.71
C ALA A 187 -17.52 8.08 1.62
N ASN A 188 -18.38 7.36 0.88
CA ASN A 188 -17.94 6.52 -0.23
C ASN A 188 -17.47 7.31 -1.45
N LEU A 189 -18.01 8.52 -1.66
CA LEU A 189 -17.47 9.42 -2.68
C LEU A 189 -16.07 9.90 -2.31
N LEU A 190 -15.86 10.30 -1.05
CA LEU A 190 -14.52 10.65 -0.56
C LEU A 190 -13.55 9.47 -0.67
N LEU A 191 -14.00 8.26 -0.30
CA LEU A 191 -13.23 7.03 -0.47
C LEU A 191 -12.81 6.86 -1.94
N LEU A 192 -13.74 7.00 -2.88
CA LEU A 192 -13.45 6.86 -4.31
C LEU A 192 -12.44 7.92 -4.80
N LEU A 193 -12.56 9.17 -4.35
CA LEU A 193 -11.59 10.23 -4.67
C LEU A 193 -10.19 9.90 -4.13
N LEU A 194 -10.11 9.41 -2.89
CA LEU A 194 -8.84 8.96 -2.31
C LEU A 194 -8.29 7.73 -3.04
N ALA A 195 -9.13 6.81 -3.52
CA ALA A 195 -8.68 5.67 -4.32
C ALA A 195 -8.09 6.10 -5.67
N VAL A 196 -8.63 7.15 -6.30
CA VAL A 196 -8.01 7.76 -7.49
C VAL A 196 -6.66 8.39 -7.14
N ALA A 197 -6.56 9.11 -6.02
CA ALA A 197 -5.28 9.65 -5.55
C ALA A 197 -4.25 8.54 -5.22
N GLN A 198 -4.72 7.41 -4.69
CA GLN A 198 -3.89 6.22 -4.47
C GLN A 198 -3.33 5.65 -5.76
N LEU A 199 -4.12 5.61 -6.83
CA LEU A 199 -3.64 5.18 -8.14
C LEU A 199 -2.50 6.08 -8.62
N VAL A 200 -2.64 7.41 -8.48
CA VAL A 200 -1.61 8.37 -8.90
C VAL A 200 -0.31 8.20 -8.09
N THR A 201 -0.42 8.13 -6.76
CA THR A 201 0.76 7.94 -5.90
C THR A 201 1.40 6.56 -6.11
N GLY A 202 0.61 5.51 -6.30
CA GLY A 202 1.09 4.17 -6.63
C GLY A 202 1.82 4.10 -7.97
N MET A 203 1.34 4.82 -8.99
CA MET A 203 2.08 4.97 -10.26
C MET A 203 3.43 5.68 -10.07
N GLY A 204 3.49 6.66 -9.17
CA GLY A 204 4.74 7.33 -8.78
C GLY A 204 5.73 6.42 -8.06
N ILE A 205 5.24 5.45 -7.27
CA ILE A 205 6.07 4.39 -6.67
C ILE A 205 6.58 3.45 -7.76
N LEU A 206 5.69 2.98 -8.64
CA LEU A 206 6.04 2.01 -9.68
C LEU A 206 7.05 2.58 -10.67
N SER A 207 6.93 3.86 -11.04
CA SER A 207 7.88 4.51 -11.94
C SER A 207 9.29 4.60 -11.34
N ARG A 208 9.42 4.80 -10.02
CA ARG A 208 10.73 4.79 -9.33
C ARG A 208 11.33 3.39 -9.29
N LEU A 209 10.51 2.37 -9.07
CA LEU A 209 10.96 0.98 -9.04
C LEU A 209 11.37 0.47 -10.42
N LEU A 210 10.67 0.88 -11.48
CA LEU A 210 10.84 0.36 -12.85
C LEU A 210 11.55 1.31 -13.81
N ALA A 211 11.97 2.49 -13.35
CA ALA A 211 12.79 3.36 -14.18
C ALA A 211 14.07 2.60 -14.65
N PRO A 212 14.57 2.89 -15.86
CA PRO A 212 15.86 2.36 -16.28
C PRO A 212 17.01 2.82 -15.38
#